data_AF-A0A6A4W9T8-F1
#
_entry.id   AF-A0A6A4W9T8-F1
#
_cell.length_a   1.000
_cell.length_b   1.000
_cell.length_c   1.000
_cell.angle_alpha   90.00
_cell.angle_beta   90.00
_cell.angle_gamma   90.00
#
_symmetry.space_group_name_H-M   'P 1'
#
loop_
_entity.id
_entity.type
_entity.pdbx_description
1 polymer ?
#
loop_
_entity_poly.entity_id
_entity_poly.type
_entity_poly.pdbx_seq_one_letter_code
_entity_poly.pdbx_strand_id
1 'polypeptide(L)'
;MSKGPYRRVHRVLDTSGWYCLAGEYHSCGQCAGTFVSYDHRLLRQLPDGRRGLFPAVLTQKLACDRAVIVHMRGRTLGNSPTACRNSTAELHDDARTALATSYYDCRRNQ
;
A
#
# COMPACT_ATOMS: atom_id res chain seq x y z
N MET A 1 -10.10 -11.70 -18.53
CA MET A 1 -9.11 -11.24 -19.54
C MET A 1 -8.74 -9.80 -19.24
N SER A 2 -7.46 -9.41 -19.37
CA SER A 2 -7.04 -8.00 -19.24
C SER A 2 -7.67 -7.16 -20.35
N LYS A 3 -8.07 -5.94 -20.00
CA LYS A 3 -8.75 -4.94 -20.86
C LYS A 3 -7.91 -3.66 -20.99
N GLY A 4 -6.66 -3.69 -20.53
CA GLY A 4 -5.74 -2.56 -20.59
C GLY A 4 -5.58 -1.81 -19.26
N PRO A 5 -4.70 -0.80 -19.24
CA PRO A 5 -4.30 -0.11 -18.01
C PRO A 5 -5.45 0.69 -17.39
N TYR A 6 -5.49 0.69 -16.06
CA TYR A 6 -6.37 1.56 -15.30
C TYR A 6 -5.78 2.97 -15.29
N ARG A 7 -6.58 3.96 -15.71
CA ARG A 7 -6.10 5.33 -15.92
C ARG A 7 -5.58 6.02 -14.65
N ARG A 8 -6.01 5.58 -13.47
CA ARG A 8 -5.67 6.21 -12.20
C ARG A 8 -4.61 5.41 -11.45
N VAL A 9 -3.55 6.11 -11.05
CA VAL A 9 -2.55 5.59 -10.13
C VAL A 9 -2.89 6.08 -8.72
N HIS A 10 -2.87 5.17 -7.75
CA HIS A 10 -3.06 5.53 -6.35
C HIS A 10 -1.72 5.74 -5.67
N ARG A 11 -1.59 6.82 -4.90
CA ARG A 11 -0.47 7.01 -3.98
C ARG A 11 -0.86 6.38 -2.65
N VAL A 12 -0.18 5.31 -2.28
CA VAL A 12 -0.48 4.50 -1.09
C VAL A 12 0.47 4.91 0.02
N LEU A 13 -0.08 5.24 1.19
CA LEU A 13 0.70 5.49 2.40
C LEU A 13 1.18 4.15 2.98
N ASP A 14 2.47 4.06 3.27
CA ASP A 14 3.10 2.89 3.89
C ASP A 14 3.91 3.29 5.13
N THR A 15 4.39 2.33 5.92
CA THR A 15 5.27 2.57 7.07
C THR A 15 6.62 3.15 6.69
N SER A 16 7.13 2.93 5.47
CA SER A 16 8.44 3.45 5.04
C SER A 16 8.34 4.67 4.12
N GLY A 17 7.13 5.13 3.81
CA GLY A 17 6.92 6.29 2.95
C GLY A 17 5.64 6.18 2.14
N TRP A 18 5.79 6.29 0.82
CA TRP A 18 4.69 6.21 -0.13
C TRP A 18 5.10 5.42 -1.35
N TYR A 19 4.18 4.65 -1.92
CA TYR A 19 4.38 3.96 -3.18
C TYR A 19 3.21 4.17 -4.14
N CYS A 20 3.48 3.98 -5.44
CA CYS A 20 2.47 4.09 -6.49
C CYS A 20 1.85 2.71 -6.75
N LEU A 21 0.53 2.63 -6.66
CA LEU A 21 -0.24 1.46 -7.07
C LEU A 21 -0.92 1.73 -8.41
N ALA A 22 -0.38 1.10 -9.44
CA ALA A 22 -1.00 1.01 -10.76
C ALA A 22 -1.82 -0.28 -10.87
N GLY A 23 -2.71 -0.34 -11.85
CA GLY A 23 -3.53 -1.52 -12.11
C GLY A 23 -4.00 -1.59 -13.54
N GLU A 24 -4.70 -2.66 -13.86
CA GLU A 24 -5.32 -2.92 -15.15
C GLU A 24 -6.79 -3.26 -14.94
N TYR A 25 -7.60 -3.11 -15.98
CA TYR A 25 -8.95 -3.61 -16.02
C TYR A 25 -8.95 -5.10 -16.37
N HIS A 26 -9.77 -5.87 -15.67
CA HIS A 26 -10.02 -7.28 -15.88
C HIS A 26 -11.50 -7.49 -16.11
N SER A 27 -11.83 -8.21 -17.19
CA SER A 27 -13.20 -8.64 -17.47
C SER A 27 -13.44 -10.06 -16.97
N CYS A 28 -14.62 -10.29 -16.40
CA CYS A 28 -15.13 -11.61 -16.03
C CYS A 28 -16.14 -12.09 -17.08
N GLY A 29 -15.89 -13.27 -17.66
CA GLY A 29 -16.80 -13.85 -18.65
C GLY A 29 -18.09 -14.40 -18.06
N GLN A 30 -18.12 -14.73 -16.76
CA GLN A 30 -19.30 -15.34 -16.11
C GLN A 30 -20.33 -14.30 -15.69
N CYS A 31 -19.90 -13.16 -15.12
CA CYS A 31 -20.81 -12.11 -14.65
C CYS A 31 -20.82 -10.86 -15.56
N ALA A 32 -20.08 -10.88 -16.68
CA ALA A 32 -19.87 -9.75 -17.59
C ALA A 32 -19.30 -8.47 -16.93
N GLY A 33 -18.84 -8.54 -15.67
CA GLY A 33 -18.29 -7.41 -14.93
C GLY A 33 -16.87 -7.02 -15.36
N THR A 34 -16.53 -5.75 -15.14
CA THR A 34 -15.16 -5.22 -15.30
C THR A 34 -14.65 -4.72 -13.95
N PHE A 35 -13.43 -5.14 -13.58
CA PHE A 35 -12.83 -4.95 -12.27
C PHE A 35 -11.39 -4.45 -12.41
N VAL A 36 -10.89 -3.65 -11.46
CA VAL A 36 -9.48 -3.24 -11.46
C VAL A 36 -8.62 -4.32 -10.78
N SER A 37 -7.35 -4.48 -11.13
CA SER A 37 -6.44 -5.53 -10.61
C SER A 37 -6.47 -5.72 -9.08
N TYR A 38 -6.65 -4.63 -8.33
CA TYR A 38 -6.68 -4.61 -6.87
C TYR A 38 -8.10 -4.58 -6.29
N ASP A 39 -9.14 -4.89 -7.08
CA ASP A 39 -10.52 -5.03 -6.58
C ASP A 39 -10.58 -6.19 -5.58
N HIS A 40 -11.16 -5.94 -4.41
CA HIS A 40 -11.24 -6.91 -3.32
C HIS A 40 -11.94 -8.22 -3.73
N ARG A 41 -12.86 -8.18 -4.70
CA ARG A 41 -13.52 -9.38 -5.23
C ARG A 41 -12.59 -10.25 -6.06
N LEU A 42 -11.62 -9.65 -6.76
CA LEU A 42 -10.55 -10.39 -7.44
C LEU A 42 -9.55 -10.93 -6.42
N LEU A 43 -9.11 -10.10 -5.47
CA LEU A 43 -8.13 -10.50 -4.47
C LEU A 43 -8.63 -11.64 -3.57
N ARG A 44 -9.94 -11.69 -3.25
CA ARG A 44 -10.55 -12.81 -2.50
C ARG A 44 -10.47 -14.15 -3.21
N GLN A 45 -10.37 -14.17 -4.54
CA GLN A 45 -10.25 -15.41 -5.31
C GLN A 45 -8.82 -15.96 -5.28
N LEU A 46 -7.83 -15.17 -4.87
CA LEU A 46 -6.46 -15.64 -4.72
C LEU A 46 -6.33 -16.60 -3.51
N PRO A 47 -5.45 -17.60 -3.59
CA PRO A 47 -5.06 -18.42 -2.44
C PRO A 47 -4.51 -17.56 -1.30
N ASP A 48 -4.70 -18.00 -0.06
CA ASP A 48 -4.36 -17.21 1.14
C ASP A 48 -2.91 -16.68 1.13
N GLY A 49 -1.94 -17.50 0.69
CA GLY A 49 -0.54 -17.10 0.60
C GLY A 49 -0.23 -15.99 -0.42
N ARG A 50 -1.12 -15.73 -1.39
CA ARG A 50 -0.94 -14.68 -2.40
C ARG A 50 -1.68 -13.39 -2.08
N ARG A 51 -2.69 -13.43 -1.19
CA ARG A 51 -3.44 -12.23 -0.78
C ARG A 51 -2.53 -11.22 -0.07
N GLY A 52 -1.53 -11.70 0.67
CA GLY A 52 -0.55 -10.87 1.36
C GLY A 52 0.32 -10.00 0.44
N LEU A 53 0.41 -10.34 -0.85
CA LEU A 53 1.14 -9.55 -1.86
C LEU A 53 0.40 -8.27 -2.26
N PHE A 54 -0.88 -8.13 -1.86
CA PHE A 54 -1.72 -6.97 -2.16
C PHE A 54 -2.23 -6.32 -0.86
N PRO A 55 -1.33 -5.71 -0.07
CA PRO A 55 -1.67 -5.15 1.25
C PRO A 55 -2.44 -3.83 1.17
N ALA A 56 -2.44 -3.14 0.03
CA ALA A 56 -3.10 -1.85 -0.14
C ALA A 56 -4.62 -1.94 0.10
N VAL A 57 -5.12 -1.10 1.00
CA VAL A 57 -6.55 -0.89 1.24
C VAL A 57 -6.95 0.44 0.62
N LEU A 58 -7.92 0.38 -0.30
CA LEU A 58 -8.36 1.54 -1.07
C LEU A 58 -9.77 1.96 -0.69
N THR A 59 -9.97 3.26 -0.67
CA THR A 59 -11.27 3.94 -0.66
C THR A 59 -11.42 4.75 -1.95
N GLN A 60 -12.53 5.46 -2.14
CA GLN A 60 -12.75 6.29 -3.34
C GLN A 60 -11.65 7.32 -3.57
N LYS A 61 -11.07 7.88 -2.50
CA LYS A 61 -10.11 8.99 -2.55
C LYS A 61 -8.72 8.63 -2.03
N LEU A 62 -8.63 7.72 -1.06
CA LEU A 62 -7.40 7.45 -0.32
C LEU A 62 -6.99 5.98 -0.45
N ALA A 63 -5.69 5.72 -0.35
CA ALA A 63 -5.13 4.38 -0.30
C ALA A 63 -4.10 4.31 0.84
N CYS A 64 -4.14 3.23 1.61
CA CYS A 64 -3.28 3.02 2.76
C CYS A 64 -2.87 1.56 2.84
N ASP A 65 -1.60 1.29 3.14
CA ASP A 65 -1.12 -0.05 3.38
C ASP A 65 -1.71 -0.62 4.67
N ARG A 66 -1.96 -1.93 4.68
CA ARG A 66 -2.46 -2.63 5.85
C ARG A 66 -1.50 -2.55 7.04
N ALA A 67 -0.18 -2.41 6.82
CA ALA A 67 0.81 -2.20 7.87
C ALA A 67 0.48 -0.94 8.70
N VAL A 68 0.15 0.18 8.03
CA VAL A 68 -0.25 1.42 8.70
C VAL A 68 -1.57 1.26 9.45
N ILE A 69 -2.53 0.54 8.85
CA ILE A 69 -3.84 0.28 9.47
C ILE A 69 -3.70 -0.54 10.74
N VAL A 70 -2.75 -1.48 10.80
CA VAL A 70 -2.53 -2.32 12.00
C VAL A 70 -2.15 -1.46 13.22
N HIS A 71 -1.40 -0.37 13.04
CA HIS A 71 -1.10 0.56 14.13
C HIS A 71 -2.35 1.20 14.75
N MET A 72 -3.41 1.40 13.96
CA MET A 72 -4.70 1.91 14.44
C MET A 72 -5.60 0.86 15.10
N ARG A 73 -5.29 -0.43 14.97
CA ARG A 73 -6.18 -1.51 15.46
C ARG A 73 -6.08 -1.74 16.97
N GLY A 74 -4.98 -1.35 17.61
CA GLY A 74 -4.87 -1.48 19.05
C GLY A 74 -5.90 -0.59 19.75
N ARG A 75 -6.66 -1.14 20.69
CA ARG A 75 -7.65 -0.39 21.48
C ARG A 75 -7.02 0.07 22.79
N THR A 76 -6.05 0.97 22.70
CA THR A 76 -5.41 1.59 23.87
C THR A 76 -5.70 3.08 23.88
N LEU A 77 -5.65 3.72 25.05
CA LEU A 77 -5.85 5.17 25.21
C LEU A 77 -4.84 6.02 24.39
N GLY A 78 -3.71 5.42 23.99
CA GLY A 78 -2.68 6.05 23.15
C GLY A 78 -2.92 5.97 21.64
N ASN A 79 -3.87 5.17 21.16
CA ASN A 79 -4.05 4.91 19.72
C ASN A 79 -5.03 5.88 19.06
N SER A 80 -4.70 7.17 19.12
CA SER A 80 -5.41 8.21 18.38
C SER A 80 -4.94 8.29 16.91
N PRO A 81 -5.75 8.83 15.99
CA PRO A 81 -5.30 9.13 14.63
C PRO A 81 -4.05 10.03 14.59
N THR A 82 -3.95 10.97 15.52
CA THR A 82 -2.78 11.86 15.66
C THR A 82 -1.54 11.09 16.08
N ALA A 83 -1.67 10.16 17.04
CA ALA A 83 -0.57 9.30 17.45
C ALA A 83 -0.10 8.42 16.29
N CYS A 84 -1.01 7.77 15.56
CA CYS A 84 -0.65 6.98 14.38
C CYS A 84 0.04 7.83 13.31
N ARG A 85 -0.43 9.06 13.07
CA ARG A 85 0.23 9.98 12.12
C ARG A 85 1.66 10.30 12.56
N ASN A 86 1.85 10.62 13.84
CA ASN A 86 3.17 10.95 14.38
C ASN A 86 4.12 9.74 14.30
N SER A 87 3.66 8.55 14.73
CA SER A 87 4.45 7.32 14.60
C SER A 87 4.79 6.99 13.15
N THR A 88 3.86 7.21 12.21
CA THR A 88 4.14 7.01 10.78
C THR A 88 5.17 8.01 10.27
N ALA A 89 5.14 9.26 10.73
CA ALA A 89 6.13 10.27 10.37
C ALA A 89 7.52 9.93 10.92
N GLU A 90 7.62 9.46 12.16
CA GLU A 90 8.87 8.97 12.76
C GLU A 90 9.45 7.82 11.94
N LEU A 91 8.64 6.82 11.56
CA LEU A 91 9.09 5.71 10.70
C LEU A 91 9.56 6.18 9.32
N HIS A 92 8.94 7.22 8.75
CA HIS A 92 9.37 7.81 7.48
C HIS A 92 10.72 8.51 7.62
N ASP A 93 10.96 9.17 8.74
CA ASP A 93 12.23 9.85 9.03
C ASP A 93 13.35 8.84 9.24
N ASP A 94 13.09 7.74 9.96
CA ASP A 94 14.02 6.62 10.12
C ASP A 94 14.37 5.99 8.77
N ALA A 95 13.36 5.70 7.94
CA ALA A 95 13.55 5.12 6.61
C ALA A 95 14.41 6.03 5.71
N ARG A 96 14.16 7.35 5.76
CA ARG A 96 14.94 8.34 5.00
C ARG A 96 16.38 8.44 5.47
N THR A 97 16.59 8.39 6.79
CA THR A 97 17.92 8.42 7.40
C THR A 97 18.72 7.18 6.99
N ALA A 98 18.12 5.99 7.04
CA ALA A 98 18.76 4.75 6.61
C ALA A 98 19.17 4.79 5.12
N LEU A 99 18.27 5.29 4.25
CA LEU A 99 18.56 5.48 2.82
C LEU A 99 19.69 6.48 2.58
N ALA A 100 19.70 7.61 3.30
CA ALA A 100 20.75 8.61 3.19
C ALA A 100 22.11 8.04 3.61
N THR A 101 22.17 7.33 4.74
CA THR A 101 23.40 6.66 5.21
C THR A 101 23.91 5.67 4.16
N SER A 102 23.04 4.78 3.65
CA SER A 102 23.41 3.82 2.61
C SER A 102 23.95 4.50 1.34
N TYR A 103 23.33 5.60 0.91
CA TYR A 103 23.79 6.38 -0.22
C TYR A 103 25.20 6.95 0.00
N TYR A 104 25.46 7.55 1.17
CA TYR A 104 26.78 8.12 1.48
C TYR A 104 27.86 7.06 1.66
N ASP A 105 27.52 5.91 2.23
CA ASP A 105 28.45 4.78 2.36
C ASP A 105 28.81 4.18 1.00
N CYS A 106 27.84 4.02 0.10
CA CYS A 106 28.08 3.62 -1.28
C CYS A 106 29.01 4.61 -1.99
N ARG A 107 28.77 5.91 -1.80
CA ARG A 107 29.57 6.98 -2.41
C ARG A 107 31.00 7.05 -1.86
N ARG A 108 31.23 6.69 -0.59
CA ARG A 108 32.56 6.70 0.04
C ARG A 108 33.43 5.52 -0.42
N ASN A 109 32.81 4.43 -0.85
CA ASN A 109 33.48 3.20 -1.29
C ASN A 109 33.64 3.09 -2.82
N GLN A 110 33.50 4.20 -3.55
CA GLN A 110 33.85 4.37 -4.96
C GLN A 110 35.14 5.17 -5.09
#